data_AF-R5CAK3-F1
#
_entry.id   AF-R5CAK3-F1
#
_cell.length_a   1.000
_cell.length_b   1.000
_cell.length_c   1.000
_cell.angle_alpha   90.00
_cell.angle_beta   90.00
_cell.angle_gamma   90.00
#
_symmetry.space_group_name_H-M   'P 1'
#
loop_
_entity.id
_entity.type
_entity.pdbx_description
1 polymer ?
#
loop_
_entity_poly.entity_id
_entity_poly.type
_entity_poly.pdbx_seq_one_letter_code
_entity_poly.pdbx_strand_id
1 'polypeptide(L)'
;MIQYLVILLDDTSVSFCHYVNERKERRLMPLDTLKAGILYGMKENLNIQFVYPDYELPEEYGKVIESTDHSKIKPASMAEEADVVVINGLAEAGGVTGRDGTAYVLRLTKEEMFAGRGAITSMLENAGRLNIVLTDVNTFTDDDFKKYGQALDELSEDVERMYTEGKTPQLNILTDRMMLDKMNNCGAGDTTVTLAPDGHFYVCPAFYLCADGYAVGSLDGGLDIKNAQLYRLDHAPLCRRCDAYQCRRCVWLNRKTTLEVNTPSHEQCVMAHIERNAACGLLTKIRTHGTFMPDRVEIKEIDYLDPFDVKEKW
;
A
#
# COMPACT_ATOMS: atom_id res chain seq x y z
N MET A 1 -5.91 -16.99 7.26
CA MET A 1 -5.54 -18.08 6.32
C MET A 1 -4.91 -17.39 5.15
N ILE A 2 -3.70 -17.80 4.76
CA ILE A 2 -2.97 -17.16 3.67
C ILE A 2 -3.75 -17.31 2.35
N GLN A 3 -3.80 -16.21 1.60
CA GLN A 3 -4.48 -16.08 0.31
C GLN A 3 -3.54 -15.53 -0.76
N TYR A 4 -2.48 -14.82 -0.36
CA TYR A 4 -1.54 -14.16 -1.25
C TYR A 4 -0.10 -14.50 -0.89
N LEU A 5 0.70 -14.74 -1.93
CA LEU A 5 2.14 -14.92 -1.84
C LEU A 5 2.84 -13.82 -2.65
N VAL A 6 3.56 -12.94 -1.96
CA VAL A 6 4.41 -11.94 -2.60
C VAL A 6 5.81 -12.52 -2.78
N ILE A 7 6.29 -12.63 -4.01
CA ILE A 7 7.62 -13.16 -4.32
C ILE A 7 8.51 -11.98 -4.71
N LEU A 8 9.54 -11.71 -3.91
CA LEU A 8 10.59 -10.75 -4.26
C LEU A 8 11.59 -11.44 -5.19
N LEU A 9 11.75 -10.93 -6.41
CA LEU A 9 12.62 -11.58 -7.39
C LEU A 9 14.10 -11.31 -7.14
N ASP A 10 14.44 -10.15 -6.60
CA ASP A 10 15.81 -9.75 -6.25
C ASP A 10 15.84 -8.97 -4.92
N ASP A 11 16.97 -8.98 -4.23
CA ASP A 11 17.24 -8.10 -3.09
C ASP A 11 17.05 -6.60 -3.40
N THR A 12 17.22 -6.17 -4.66
CA THR A 12 16.99 -4.81 -5.15
C THR A 12 15.60 -4.58 -5.74
N SER A 13 14.66 -5.51 -5.53
CA SER A 13 13.28 -5.35 -6.02
C SER A 13 12.64 -4.07 -5.51
N VAL A 14 11.77 -3.47 -6.33
CA VAL A 14 11.16 -2.18 -6.04
C VAL A 14 10.34 -2.24 -4.74
N SER A 15 10.45 -1.19 -3.93
CA SER A 15 9.55 -1.02 -2.78
C SER A 15 8.23 -0.45 -3.25
N PHE A 16 7.10 -1.06 -2.92
CA PHE A 16 5.77 -0.65 -3.41
C PHE A 16 4.83 -0.16 -2.30
N CYS A 17 5.32 -0.03 -1.06
CA CYS A 17 4.58 0.58 0.03
C CYS A 17 5.50 1.45 0.91
N HIS A 18 5.21 1.58 2.22
CA HIS A 18 5.89 2.51 3.13
C HIS A 18 7.38 2.23 3.33
N TYR A 19 7.82 0.96 3.25
CA TYR A 19 9.23 0.62 3.50
C TYR A 19 10.12 1.12 2.36
N VAL A 20 11.38 1.43 2.68
CA VAL A 20 12.42 1.78 1.70
C VAL A 20 13.35 0.59 1.54
N ASN A 21 13.74 0.29 0.30
CA ASN A 21 14.79 -0.69 0.01
C ASN A 21 16.12 0.03 -0.21
N GLU A 22 17.03 -0.10 0.75
CA GLU A 22 18.37 0.49 0.71
C GLU A 22 19.39 -0.42 0.02
N ARG A 23 19.05 -1.69 -0.25
CA ARG A 23 19.96 -2.64 -0.89
C ARG A 23 20.30 -2.19 -2.31
N LYS A 24 21.59 -2.24 -2.64
CA LYS A 24 22.13 -1.91 -3.97
C LYS A 24 22.77 -3.11 -4.66
N GLU A 25 23.14 -4.13 -3.89
CA GLU A 25 23.72 -5.35 -4.41
C GLU A 25 22.63 -6.27 -4.93
N ARG A 26 22.73 -6.62 -6.22
CA ARG A 26 21.81 -7.55 -6.86
C ARG A 26 22.00 -8.94 -6.29
N ARG A 27 20.89 -9.56 -5.91
CA ARG A 27 20.85 -10.97 -5.56
C ARG A 27 19.54 -11.53 -6.06
N LEU A 28 19.55 -11.90 -7.33
CA LEU A 28 18.41 -12.52 -7.98
C LEU A 28 18.12 -13.85 -7.29
N MET A 29 16.85 -14.07 -6.97
CA MET A 29 16.35 -15.32 -6.42
C MET A 29 16.80 -16.48 -7.30
N PRO A 30 17.44 -17.52 -6.74
CA PRO A 30 17.82 -18.68 -7.53
C PRO A 30 16.60 -19.27 -8.27
N LEU A 31 16.78 -19.66 -9.53
CA LEU A 31 15.68 -20.14 -10.37
C LEU A 31 14.94 -21.33 -9.74
N ASP A 32 15.66 -22.24 -9.06
CA ASP A 32 15.05 -23.38 -8.38
C ASP A 32 14.24 -22.95 -7.15
N THR A 33 14.69 -21.92 -6.43
CA THR A 33 13.92 -21.28 -5.34
C THR A 33 12.64 -20.65 -5.88
N LEU A 34 12.69 -19.96 -7.03
CA LEU A 34 11.52 -19.38 -7.68
C LEU A 34 10.51 -20.46 -8.08
N LYS A 35 10.97 -21.52 -8.75
CA LYS A 35 10.11 -22.67 -9.12
C LYS A 35 9.47 -23.32 -7.90
N ALA A 36 10.24 -23.51 -6.83
CA ALA A 36 9.74 -24.06 -5.56
C ALA A 36 8.71 -23.12 -4.90
N GLY A 37 8.93 -21.82 -4.95
CA GLY A 37 8.01 -20.79 -4.46
C GLY A 37 6.67 -20.78 -5.22
N ILE A 38 6.72 -20.86 -6.55
CA ILE A 38 5.50 -20.97 -7.38
C ILE A 38 4.76 -22.27 -7.06
N LEU A 39 5.47 -23.39 -7.01
CA LEU A 39 4.87 -24.68 -6.65
C LEU A 39 4.21 -24.64 -5.27
N TYR A 40 4.83 -23.99 -4.29
CA TYR A 40 4.25 -23.77 -2.98
C TYR A 40 2.95 -22.96 -3.08
N GLY A 41 2.97 -21.82 -3.79
CA GLY A 41 1.79 -20.99 -4.03
C GLY A 41 0.65 -21.78 -4.68
N MET A 42 0.95 -22.61 -5.68
CA MET A 42 -0.05 -23.47 -6.34
C MET A 42 -0.64 -24.54 -5.40
N LYS A 43 0.21 -25.22 -4.61
CA LYS A 43 -0.25 -26.25 -3.66
C LYS A 43 -1.16 -25.70 -2.58
N GLU A 44 -0.84 -24.50 -2.10
CA GLU A 44 -1.62 -23.79 -1.08
C GLU A 44 -2.75 -22.92 -1.69
N ASN A 45 -2.94 -22.97 -3.02
CA ASN A 45 -3.95 -22.21 -3.77
C ASN A 45 -3.91 -20.70 -3.49
N LEU A 46 -2.71 -20.12 -3.54
CA LEU A 46 -2.44 -18.71 -3.27
C LEU A 46 -2.36 -17.89 -4.56
N ASN A 47 -2.83 -16.65 -4.51
CA ASN A 47 -2.60 -15.68 -5.56
C ASN A 47 -1.16 -15.14 -5.48
N ILE A 48 -0.42 -15.22 -6.58
CA ILE A 48 1.00 -14.87 -6.61
C ILE A 48 1.20 -13.45 -7.13
N GLN A 49 2.04 -12.67 -6.46
CA GLN A 49 2.45 -11.35 -6.90
C GLN A 49 3.98 -11.30 -6.98
N PHE A 50 4.51 -10.96 -8.15
CA PHE A 50 5.94 -10.83 -8.35
C PHE A 50 6.37 -9.36 -8.24
N VAL A 51 7.42 -9.12 -7.46
CA VAL A 51 8.02 -7.79 -7.30
C VAL A 51 9.35 -7.78 -8.04
N TYR A 52 9.44 -6.91 -9.05
CA TYR A 52 10.56 -6.88 -9.97
C TYR A 52 11.65 -5.90 -9.52
N PRO A 53 12.92 -6.17 -9.86
CA PRO A 53 13.98 -5.17 -9.84
C PRO A 53 13.87 -4.21 -11.04
N ASP A 54 14.79 -3.24 -11.10
CA ASP A 54 14.89 -2.21 -12.14
C ASP A 54 15.70 -2.63 -13.37
N TYR A 55 15.76 -3.93 -13.66
CA TYR A 55 16.50 -4.49 -14.78
C TYR A 55 15.79 -5.70 -15.40
N GLU A 56 16.10 -5.99 -16.66
CA GLU A 56 15.56 -7.15 -17.37
C GLU A 56 16.04 -8.48 -16.77
N LEU A 57 15.09 -9.38 -16.49
CA LEU A 57 15.39 -10.71 -15.98
C LEU A 57 15.82 -11.64 -17.14
N PRO A 58 16.65 -12.67 -16.88
CA PRO A 58 16.96 -13.67 -17.88
C PRO A 58 15.67 -14.37 -18.39
N GLU A 59 15.65 -14.75 -19.68
CA GLU A 59 14.47 -15.31 -20.37
C GLU A 59 13.83 -16.51 -19.64
N GLU A 60 14.65 -17.34 -19.01
CA GLU A 60 14.19 -18.50 -18.24
C GLU A 60 13.31 -18.13 -17.04
N TYR A 61 13.52 -16.97 -16.42
CA TYR A 61 12.69 -16.46 -15.33
C TYR A 61 11.32 -16.04 -15.85
N GLY A 62 11.29 -15.37 -17.00
CA GLY A 62 10.04 -15.02 -17.67
C GLY A 62 9.17 -16.25 -17.93
N LYS A 63 9.74 -17.31 -18.52
CA LYS A 63 9.02 -18.57 -18.78
C LYS A 63 8.43 -19.20 -17.51
N VAL A 64 9.15 -19.11 -16.39
CA VAL A 64 8.69 -19.65 -15.10
C VAL A 64 7.59 -18.77 -14.51
N ILE A 65 7.72 -17.45 -14.57
CA ILE A 65 6.71 -16.50 -14.07
C ILE A 65 5.40 -16.62 -14.85
N GLU A 66 5.46 -16.68 -16.18
CA GLU A 66 4.28 -16.82 -17.04
C GLU A 66 3.61 -18.20 -16.98
N SER A 67 4.14 -19.14 -16.20
CA SER A 67 3.57 -20.49 -16.07
C SER A 67 2.38 -20.58 -15.09
N THR A 68 2.05 -19.49 -14.41
CA THR A 68 0.98 -19.39 -13.41
C THR A 68 0.26 -18.05 -13.52
N ASP A 69 -1.00 -17.99 -13.10
CA ASP A 69 -1.69 -16.71 -12.93
C ASP A 69 -1.00 -15.90 -11.83
N HIS A 70 -0.75 -14.62 -12.10
CA HIS A 70 0.00 -13.75 -11.21
C HIS A 70 -0.28 -12.26 -11.48
N SER A 71 0.26 -11.39 -10.62
CA SER A 71 0.37 -9.96 -10.90
C SER A 71 1.82 -9.49 -10.87
N LYS A 72 2.15 -8.52 -11.71
CA LYS A 72 3.49 -7.92 -11.85
C LYS A 72 3.54 -6.53 -11.22
N ILE A 73 4.35 -6.38 -10.17
CA ILE A 73 4.68 -5.11 -9.54
C ILE A 73 6.06 -4.68 -10.03
N LYS A 74 6.12 -3.63 -10.86
CA LYS A 74 7.36 -3.19 -11.52
C LYS A 74 7.68 -1.72 -11.23
N PRO A 75 8.98 -1.34 -11.19
CA PRO A 75 9.37 0.07 -11.19
C PRO A 75 8.98 0.74 -12.51
N ALA A 76 8.89 2.09 -12.52
CA ALA A 76 8.48 2.82 -13.72
C ALA A 76 9.45 2.63 -14.90
N SER A 77 10.75 2.44 -14.60
CA SER A 77 11.77 2.09 -15.60
C SER A 77 11.50 0.78 -16.35
N MET A 78 10.70 -0.12 -15.76
CA MET A 78 10.36 -1.43 -16.30
C MET A 78 8.84 -1.60 -16.47
N ALA A 79 8.10 -0.51 -16.71
CA ALA A 79 6.63 -0.50 -16.63
C ALA A 79 5.91 -1.40 -17.65
N GLU A 80 6.58 -1.89 -18.69
CA GLU A 80 5.97 -2.77 -19.69
C GLU A 80 5.30 -4.00 -19.06
N GLU A 81 4.06 -4.29 -19.47
CA GLU A 81 3.21 -5.37 -18.92
C GLU A 81 2.98 -5.34 -17.40
N ALA A 82 3.28 -4.23 -16.71
CA ALA A 82 3.05 -4.12 -15.28
C ALA A 82 1.55 -3.94 -14.96
N ASP A 83 1.04 -4.73 -14.01
CA ASP A 83 -0.27 -4.51 -13.39
C ASP A 83 -0.20 -3.34 -12.41
N VAL A 84 0.92 -3.23 -11.70
CA VAL A 84 1.22 -2.14 -10.77
C VAL A 84 2.55 -1.50 -11.14
N VAL A 85 2.52 -0.21 -11.46
CA VAL A 85 3.71 0.59 -11.73
C VAL A 85 4.05 1.42 -10.50
N VAL A 86 5.28 1.26 -10.01
CA VAL A 86 5.79 1.98 -8.84
C VAL A 86 6.69 3.12 -9.27
N ILE A 87 6.42 4.31 -8.76
CA ILE A 87 7.10 5.56 -9.06
C ILE A 87 7.65 6.12 -7.75
N ASN A 88 8.96 6.36 -7.70
CA ASN A 88 9.66 6.83 -6.51
C ASN A 88 10.02 8.31 -6.65
N GLY A 89 9.25 9.16 -5.97
CA GLY A 89 9.42 10.61 -5.98
C GLY A 89 8.80 11.27 -7.19
N LEU A 90 8.69 12.60 -7.13
CA LEU A 90 8.09 13.41 -8.20
C LEU A 90 8.94 13.48 -9.47
N ALA A 91 10.26 13.26 -9.36
CA ALA A 91 11.16 13.30 -10.50
C ALA A 91 10.87 12.17 -11.50
N GLU A 92 10.56 10.96 -11.01
CA GLU A 92 10.21 9.81 -11.85
C GLU A 92 8.79 9.96 -12.43
N ALA A 93 7.88 10.64 -11.71
CA ALA A 93 6.49 10.85 -12.13
C ALA A 93 6.35 11.58 -13.48
N GLY A 94 7.22 12.56 -13.76
CA GLY A 94 7.14 13.37 -14.99
C GLY A 94 7.37 12.59 -16.29
N GLY A 95 7.93 11.37 -16.22
CA GLY A 95 8.18 10.51 -17.38
C GLY A 95 7.09 9.46 -17.64
N VAL A 96 6.08 9.34 -16.79
CA VAL A 96 5.12 8.23 -16.84
C VAL A 96 3.82 8.65 -17.52
N THR A 97 3.49 7.99 -18.63
CA THR A 97 2.17 8.12 -19.27
C THR A 97 1.22 7.06 -18.70
N GLY A 98 0.01 7.50 -18.35
CA GLY A 98 -1.05 6.63 -17.86
C GLY A 98 -1.48 5.61 -18.91
N ARG A 99 -1.73 4.37 -18.46
CA ARG A 99 -2.30 3.29 -19.25
C ARG A 99 -3.59 2.82 -18.58
N ASP A 100 -4.60 2.58 -19.40
CA ASP A 100 -5.87 2.02 -18.92
C ASP A 100 -5.63 0.65 -18.27
N GLY A 101 -6.30 0.42 -17.13
CA GLY A 101 -6.20 -0.84 -16.38
C GLY A 101 -4.94 -1.00 -15.54
N THR A 102 -3.93 -0.11 -15.64
CA THR A 102 -2.75 -0.13 -14.78
C THR A 102 -2.99 0.66 -13.50
N ALA A 103 -2.62 0.10 -12.35
CA ALA A 103 -2.59 0.83 -11.08
C ALA A 103 -1.22 1.47 -10.86
N TYR A 104 -1.20 2.73 -10.43
CA TYR A 104 0.04 3.44 -10.13
C TYR A 104 0.22 3.56 -8.62
N VAL A 105 1.46 3.40 -8.15
CA VAL A 105 1.87 3.67 -6.78
C VAL A 105 2.94 4.75 -6.79
N LEU A 106 2.56 5.96 -6.39
CA LEU A 106 3.46 7.09 -6.22
C LEU A 106 3.96 7.14 -4.79
N ARG A 107 5.25 6.87 -4.59
CA ARG A 107 5.92 6.87 -3.28
C ARG A 107 6.61 8.21 -3.08
N LEU A 108 6.25 8.93 -2.02
CA LEU A 108 6.72 10.29 -1.74
C LEU A 108 7.20 10.42 -0.29
N THR A 109 8.09 11.38 -0.04
CA THR A 109 8.22 11.95 1.31
C THR A 109 7.06 12.91 1.61
N LYS A 110 6.88 13.30 2.88
CA LYS A 110 5.86 14.30 3.23
C LYS A 110 6.14 15.66 2.58
N GLU A 111 7.41 16.07 2.46
CA GLU A 111 7.79 17.32 1.81
C GLU A 111 7.47 17.30 0.31
N GLU A 112 7.74 16.19 -0.37
CA GLU A 112 7.36 16.01 -1.77
C GLU A 112 5.84 16.05 -1.94
N MET A 113 5.09 15.40 -1.05
CA MET A 113 3.62 15.46 -1.07
C MET A 113 3.10 16.89 -0.92
N PHE A 114 3.65 17.67 0.01
CA PHE A 114 3.22 19.06 0.26
C PHE A 114 3.56 19.99 -0.92
N ALA A 115 4.67 19.76 -1.61
CA ALA A 115 5.08 20.55 -2.76
C ALA A 115 4.51 20.04 -4.10
N GLY A 116 3.96 18.83 -4.11
CA GLY A 116 3.74 18.04 -5.33
C GLY A 116 2.37 18.15 -5.98
N ARG A 117 1.47 19.03 -5.51
CA ARG A 117 0.07 19.12 -5.98
C ARG A 117 -0.06 19.04 -7.50
N GLY A 118 0.65 19.88 -8.25
CA GLY A 118 0.54 19.94 -9.71
C GLY A 118 0.92 18.63 -10.40
N ALA A 119 1.99 17.97 -9.94
CA ALA A 119 2.42 16.68 -10.49
C ALA A 119 1.44 15.56 -10.13
N ILE A 120 0.94 15.54 -8.89
CA ILE A 120 -0.06 14.56 -8.43
C ILE A 120 -1.35 14.70 -9.25
N THR A 121 -1.86 15.92 -9.41
CA THR A 121 -3.07 16.20 -10.18
C THR A 121 -2.90 15.79 -11.64
N SER A 122 -1.77 16.13 -12.26
CA SER A 122 -1.47 15.73 -13.63
C SER A 122 -1.41 14.20 -13.80
N MET A 123 -0.83 13.47 -12.85
CA MET A 123 -0.85 12.01 -12.89
C MET A 123 -2.27 11.46 -12.75
N LEU A 124 -3.07 12.03 -11.84
CA LEU A 124 -4.43 11.57 -11.59
C LEU A 124 -5.34 11.76 -12.81
N GLU A 125 -5.11 12.80 -13.62
CA GLU A 125 -5.84 13.03 -14.87
C GLU A 125 -5.58 11.94 -15.93
N ASN A 126 -4.43 11.27 -15.86
CA ASN A 126 -4.00 10.27 -16.83
C ASN A 126 -4.12 8.83 -16.31
N ALA A 127 -4.28 8.63 -15.00
CA ALA A 127 -4.34 7.31 -14.37
C ALA A 127 -5.75 6.96 -13.90
N GLY A 128 -6.25 5.78 -14.24
CA GLY A 128 -7.52 5.28 -13.71
C GLY A 128 -7.49 5.08 -12.18
N ARG A 129 -6.33 4.70 -11.63
CA ARG A 129 -6.11 4.56 -10.19
C ARG A 129 -4.69 4.96 -9.80
N LEU A 130 -4.60 5.95 -8.91
CA LEU A 130 -3.37 6.42 -8.28
C LEU A 130 -3.39 6.09 -6.78
N ASN A 131 -2.35 5.41 -6.30
CA ASN A 131 -2.12 5.19 -4.89
C ASN A 131 -0.93 6.03 -4.46
N ILE A 132 -1.14 6.98 -3.57
CA ILE A 132 -0.07 7.71 -2.90
C ILE A 132 0.33 6.96 -1.64
N VAL A 133 1.64 6.79 -1.46
CA VAL A 133 2.23 6.17 -0.27
C VAL A 133 3.35 7.05 0.26
N LEU A 134 3.25 7.45 1.53
CA LEU A 134 4.29 8.22 2.21
C LEU A 134 5.35 7.30 2.82
N THR A 135 6.62 7.60 2.58
CA THR A 135 7.77 6.74 2.99
C THR A 135 8.35 7.08 4.36
N ASP A 136 7.96 8.22 4.92
CA ASP A 136 8.52 8.85 6.12
C ASP A 136 7.43 9.17 7.17
N VAL A 137 6.34 8.41 7.15
CA VAL A 137 5.19 8.52 8.09
C VAL A 137 5.64 8.64 9.55
N ASN A 138 6.66 7.89 9.96
CA ASN A 138 7.17 7.88 11.34
C ASN A 138 7.91 9.17 11.75
N THR A 139 7.96 10.19 10.88
CA THR A 139 8.60 11.49 11.15
C THR A 139 7.59 12.63 11.22
N PHE A 140 6.28 12.34 11.12
CA PHE A 140 5.23 13.36 11.18
C PHE A 140 5.20 14.05 12.55
N THR A 141 4.98 15.36 12.50
CA THR A 141 4.75 16.22 13.67
C THR A 141 3.36 16.85 13.59
N ASP A 142 2.92 17.51 14.65
CA ASP A 142 1.65 18.24 14.68
C ASP A 142 1.52 19.29 13.57
N ASP A 143 2.63 19.96 13.22
CA ASP A 143 2.64 20.92 12.13
C ASP A 143 2.59 20.25 10.75
N ASP A 144 3.17 19.05 10.62
CA ASP A 144 3.06 18.27 9.38
C ASP A 144 1.63 17.74 9.18
N PHE A 145 0.92 17.36 10.25
CA PHE A 145 -0.50 16.98 10.14
C PHE A 145 -1.36 18.12 9.59
N LYS A 146 -1.11 19.36 10.03
CA LYS A 146 -1.82 20.54 9.49
C LYS A 146 -1.52 20.74 8.01
N LYS A 147 -0.26 20.67 7.61
CA LYS A 147 0.14 20.78 6.19
C LYS A 147 -0.43 19.65 5.34
N TYR A 148 -0.48 18.44 5.87
CA TYR A 148 -1.06 17.29 5.20
C TYR A 148 -2.57 17.45 4.98
N GLY A 149 -3.29 17.92 6.00
CA GLY A 149 -4.71 18.30 5.85
C GLY A 149 -4.92 19.35 4.77
N GLN A 150 -4.12 20.42 4.77
CA GLN A 150 -4.18 21.46 3.73
C GLN A 150 -3.92 20.90 2.33
N ALA A 151 -2.89 20.04 2.17
CA ALA A 151 -2.59 19.40 0.90
C ALA A 151 -3.74 18.50 0.41
N LEU A 152 -4.42 17.80 1.33
CA LEU A 152 -5.59 16.99 1.00
C LEU A 152 -6.81 17.84 0.63
N ASP A 153 -7.04 18.97 1.29
CA ASP A 153 -8.11 19.91 0.95
C ASP A 153 -7.91 20.46 -0.47
N GLU A 154 -6.68 20.87 -0.79
CA GLU A 154 -6.29 21.33 -2.12
C GLU A 154 -6.45 20.26 -3.19
N LEU A 155 -6.00 19.03 -2.93
CA LEU A 155 -6.22 17.91 -3.85
C LEU A 155 -7.70 17.54 -3.97
N SER A 156 -8.49 17.69 -2.91
CA SER A 156 -9.93 17.45 -2.94
C SER A 156 -10.64 18.40 -3.90
N GLU A 157 -10.19 19.66 -4.03
CA GLU A 157 -10.73 20.58 -5.03
C GLU A 157 -10.44 20.11 -6.46
N ASP A 158 -9.23 19.59 -6.70
CA ASP A 158 -8.85 19.04 -8.00
C ASP A 158 -9.67 17.79 -8.34
N VAL A 159 -9.87 16.89 -7.38
CA VAL A 159 -10.71 15.70 -7.55
C VAL A 159 -12.18 16.08 -7.77
N GLU A 160 -12.73 17.00 -6.99
CA GLU A 160 -14.11 17.50 -7.16
C GLU A 160 -14.31 18.03 -8.58
N ARG A 161 -13.41 18.88 -9.07
CA ARG A 161 -13.44 19.38 -10.46
C ARG A 161 -13.50 18.22 -11.46
N MET A 162 -12.64 17.22 -11.32
CA MET A 162 -12.64 16.04 -12.22
C MET A 162 -13.99 15.30 -12.20
N TYR A 163 -14.62 15.15 -11.03
CA TYR A 163 -15.96 14.56 -10.91
C TYR A 163 -17.02 15.39 -11.64
N THR A 164 -16.96 16.72 -11.53
CA THR A 164 -17.90 17.61 -12.24
C THR A 164 -17.71 17.61 -13.76
N GLU A 165 -16.50 17.29 -14.24
CA GLU A 165 -16.18 17.09 -15.65
C GLU A 165 -16.62 15.70 -16.18
N GLY A 166 -17.20 14.86 -15.33
CA GLY A 166 -17.64 13.50 -15.68
C GLY A 166 -16.54 12.44 -15.62
N LYS A 167 -15.35 12.78 -15.10
CA LYS A 167 -14.30 11.79 -14.80
C LYS A 167 -14.56 11.16 -13.43
N THR A 168 -14.02 9.96 -13.20
CA THR A 168 -14.14 9.27 -11.90
C THR A 168 -12.79 8.75 -11.44
N PRO A 169 -11.82 9.64 -11.14
CA PRO A 169 -10.49 9.22 -10.73
C PRO A 169 -10.55 8.47 -9.39
N GLN A 170 -9.67 7.48 -9.22
CA GLN A 170 -9.45 6.80 -7.95
C GLN A 170 -8.12 7.24 -7.35
N LEU A 171 -8.19 7.98 -6.24
CA LEU A 171 -7.04 8.36 -5.41
C LEU A 171 -7.23 7.78 -4.01
N ASN A 172 -6.34 6.90 -3.57
CA ASN A 172 -6.55 6.12 -2.33
C ASN A 172 -6.75 6.99 -1.06
N ILE A 173 -6.04 8.11 -0.96
CA ILE A 173 -6.08 9.00 0.22
C ILE A 173 -7.32 9.91 0.28
N LEU A 174 -8.15 9.95 -0.77
CA LEU A 174 -9.38 10.77 -0.82
C LEU A 174 -10.64 9.97 -1.17
N THR A 175 -10.53 8.96 -2.04
CA THR A 175 -11.69 8.29 -2.65
C THR A 175 -11.96 6.90 -2.09
N ASP A 176 -10.94 6.18 -1.60
CA ASP A 176 -11.14 4.79 -1.14
C ASP A 176 -12.12 4.74 0.04
N ARG A 177 -12.08 5.70 0.98
CA ARG A 177 -13.02 5.72 2.11
C ARG A 177 -14.48 5.85 1.67
N MET A 178 -14.75 6.54 0.56
CA MET A 178 -16.10 6.71 0.02
C MET A 178 -16.64 5.39 -0.57
N MET A 179 -15.74 4.50 -1.02
CA MET A 179 -16.08 3.26 -1.72
C MET A 179 -16.02 2.01 -0.83
N LEU A 180 -15.28 2.05 0.27
CA LEU A 180 -15.08 0.92 1.16
C LEU A 180 -16.17 0.84 2.25
N ASP A 181 -16.63 -0.37 2.52
CA ASP A 181 -17.56 -0.72 3.60
C ASP A 181 -16.88 -1.45 4.78
N LYS A 182 -15.61 -1.83 4.60
CA LYS A 182 -14.75 -2.48 5.58
C LYS A 182 -13.27 -2.17 5.29
N MET A 183 -12.42 -2.43 6.28
CA MET A 183 -10.96 -2.29 6.15
C MET A 183 -10.41 -3.06 4.94
N ASN A 184 -9.58 -2.38 4.15
CA ASN A 184 -8.89 -2.93 2.98
C ASN A 184 -7.36 -2.86 3.15
N ASN A 185 -6.85 -3.55 4.18
CA ASN A 185 -5.42 -3.57 4.52
C ASN A 185 -4.65 -4.60 3.67
N CYS A 186 -3.31 -4.56 3.68
CA CYS A 186 -2.48 -5.49 2.90
C CYS A 186 -2.47 -6.95 3.41
N GLY A 187 -2.95 -7.18 4.63
CA GLY A 187 -3.06 -8.53 5.22
C GLY A 187 -1.73 -9.22 5.58
N ALA A 188 -0.62 -8.46 5.64
CA ALA A 188 0.70 -8.97 6.00
C ALA A 188 0.68 -9.76 7.32
N GLY A 189 1.08 -11.03 7.27
CA GLY A 189 1.11 -11.96 8.41
C GLY A 189 -0.22 -12.65 8.73
N ASP A 190 -1.32 -12.35 8.01
CA ASP A 190 -2.65 -12.98 8.20
C ASP A 190 -3.18 -13.66 6.92
N THR A 191 -3.27 -12.88 5.84
CA THR A 191 -3.69 -13.34 4.50
C THR A 191 -2.58 -13.24 3.47
N THR A 192 -1.47 -12.57 3.79
CA THR A 192 -0.36 -12.33 2.87
C THR A 192 0.96 -12.65 3.54
N VAL A 193 1.85 -13.34 2.84
CA VAL A 193 3.24 -13.57 3.23
C VAL A 193 4.17 -13.29 2.06
N THR A 194 5.44 -13.08 2.36
CA THR A 194 6.48 -12.83 1.36
C THR A 194 7.48 -13.97 1.31
N LEU A 195 7.81 -14.43 0.11
CA LEU A 195 8.99 -15.27 -0.15
C LEU A 195 10.12 -14.38 -0.68
N ALA A 196 11.27 -14.43 -0.03
CA ALA A 196 12.44 -13.63 -0.38
C ALA A 196 13.51 -14.45 -1.13
N PRO A 197 14.52 -13.82 -1.76
CA PRO A 197 15.54 -14.51 -2.55
C PRO A 197 16.38 -15.56 -1.80
N ASP A 198 16.40 -15.56 -0.46
CA ASP A 198 17.05 -16.59 0.35
C ASP A 198 16.19 -17.84 0.60
N GLY A 199 15.00 -17.93 -0.01
CA GLY A 199 14.10 -19.08 0.15
C GLY A 199 13.34 -19.08 1.48
N HIS A 200 13.39 -17.99 2.25
CA HIS A 200 12.67 -17.86 3.51
C HIS A 200 11.39 -17.05 3.35
N PHE A 201 10.41 -17.34 4.22
CA PHE A 201 9.17 -16.59 4.31
C PHE A 201 9.30 -15.44 5.31
N TYR A 202 8.63 -14.33 5.03
CA TYR A 202 8.59 -13.12 5.85
C TYR A 202 7.15 -12.61 5.93
N VAL A 203 6.84 -11.86 7.00
CA VAL A 203 5.51 -11.22 7.19
C VAL A 203 5.16 -10.32 6.01
N CYS A 204 6.13 -9.54 5.53
CA CYS A 204 6.04 -8.76 4.30
C CYS A 204 7.48 -8.42 3.82
N PRO A 205 7.66 -7.77 2.65
CA PRO A 205 8.99 -7.42 2.15
C PRO A 205 9.81 -6.55 3.10
N ALA A 206 9.14 -5.68 3.89
CA ALA A 206 9.83 -4.81 4.85
C ALA A 206 10.55 -5.61 5.95
N PHE A 207 9.97 -6.73 6.40
CA PHE A 207 10.58 -7.61 7.40
C PHE A 207 11.78 -8.39 6.85
N TYR A 208 11.87 -8.55 5.53
CA TYR A 208 13.04 -9.13 4.90
C TYR A 208 14.18 -8.11 4.77
N LEU A 209 13.83 -6.86 4.42
CA LEU A 209 14.79 -5.81 4.14
C LEU A 209 15.33 -5.12 5.40
N CYS A 210 14.59 -5.14 6.52
CA CYS A 210 15.03 -4.51 7.76
C CYS A 210 16.06 -5.36 8.53
N ALA A 211 17.03 -4.69 9.17
CA ALA A 211 18.14 -5.35 9.87
C ALA A 211 17.69 -6.19 11.07
N ASP A 212 16.62 -5.77 11.74
CA ASP A 212 16.01 -6.45 12.88
C ASP A 212 14.81 -7.33 12.46
N GLY A 213 14.69 -7.59 11.16
CA GLY A 213 13.70 -8.45 10.55
C GLY A 213 13.92 -9.92 10.90
N TYR A 214 12.89 -10.74 10.68
CA TYR A 214 12.96 -12.16 10.98
C TYR A 214 12.11 -12.96 9.99
N ALA A 215 12.64 -14.14 9.63
CA ALA A 215 11.90 -15.12 8.86
C ALA A 215 10.79 -15.75 9.70
N VAL A 216 9.70 -16.10 9.05
CA VAL A 216 8.54 -16.83 9.60
C VAL A 216 8.37 -18.18 8.91
N GLY A 217 9.49 -18.83 8.58
CA GLY A 217 9.52 -20.12 7.90
C GLY A 217 10.44 -20.15 6.67
N SER A 218 10.43 -21.26 5.96
CA SER A 218 11.16 -21.45 4.71
C SER A 218 10.42 -22.43 3.79
N LEU A 219 10.83 -22.53 2.52
CA LEU A 219 10.26 -23.50 1.59
C LEU A 219 10.43 -24.95 2.08
N ASP A 220 11.53 -25.25 2.76
CA ASP A 220 11.81 -26.59 3.29
C ASP A 220 11.07 -26.86 4.61
N GLY A 221 10.98 -25.86 5.49
CA GLY A 221 10.39 -25.99 6.83
C GLY A 221 8.90 -25.67 6.90
N GLY A 222 8.34 -25.10 5.83
CA GLY A 222 6.98 -24.55 5.82
C GLY A 222 6.88 -23.21 6.55
N LEU A 223 5.65 -22.71 6.64
CA LEU A 223 5.31 -21.45 7.28
C LEU A 223 5.12 -21.63 8.79
N ASP A 224 5.75 -20.75 9.60
CA ASP A 224 5.69 -20.75 11.06
C ASP A 224 5.63 -19.30 11.59
N ILE A 225 4.42 -18.71 11.55
CA ILE A 225 4.18 -17.37 12.09
C ILE A 225 3.87 -17.48 13.59
N LYS A 226 4.83 -17.10 14.43
CA LYS A 226 4.63 -17.03 15.88
C LYS A 226 3.59 -15.98 16.24
N ASN A 227 2.69 -16.34 17.16
CA ASN A 227 1.57 -15.48 17.60
C ASN A 227 0.76 -14.89 16.43
N ALA A 228 0.47 -15.72 15.41
CA ALA A 228 -0.21 -15.32 14.17
C ALA A 228 -1.50 -14.52 14.42
N GLN A 229 -2.20 -14.75 15.53
CA GLN A 229 -3.41 -14.01 15.88
C GLN A 229 -3.18 -12.49 15.95
N LEU A 230 -1.99 -12.01 16.32
CA LEU A 230 -1.69 -10.58 16.45
C LEU A 230 -1.71 -9.83 15.10
N TYR A 231 -1.47 -10.52 13.99
CA TYR A 231 -1.53 -9.88 12.67
C TYR A 231 -2.96 -9.59 12.21
N ARG A 232 -3.95 -10.30 12.76
CA ARG A 232 -5.36 -10.21 12.37
C ARG A 232 -6.02 -8.92 12.86
N LEU A 233 -6.99 -8.45 12.08
CA LEU A 233 -7.74 -7.23 12.39
C LEU A 233 -8.53 -7.36 13.71
N ASP A 234 -9.15 -8.52 13.98
CA ASP A 234 -9.96 -8.78 15.19
C ASP A 234 -9.13 -8.74 16.49
N HIS A 235 -7.80 -8.84 16.38
CA HIS A 235 -6.82 -8.76 17.48
C HIS A 235 -6.05 -7.45 17.50
N ALA A 236 -6.51 -6.43 16.76
CA ALA A 236 -6.01 -5.07 16.81
C ALA A 236 -7.02 -4.19 17.58
N PRO A 237 -6.78 -3.90 18.88
CA PRO A 237 -7.80 -3.32 19.77
C PRO A 237 -8.43 -2.02 19.26
N LEU A 238 -7.60 -1.15 18.67
CA LEU A 238 -8.06 0.10 18.04
C LEU A 238 -8.65 -0.17 16.65
N CYS A 239 -7.90 -0.85 15.77
CA CYS A 239 -8.28 -0.97 14.36
C CYS A 239 -9.60 -1.72 14.14
N ARG A 240 -9.93 -2.70 14.99
CA ARG A 240 -11.17 -3.50 14.84
C ARG A 240 -12.46 -2.71 15.06
N ARG A 241 -12.37 -1.50 15.62
CA ARG A 241 -13.50 -0.60 15.88
C ARG A 241 -13.44 0.68 15.05
N CYS A 242 -12.35 0.88 14.32
CA CYS A 242 -12.11 2.07 13.52
C CYS A 242 -12.85 1.98 12.17
N ASP A 243 -13.40 3.10 11.71
CA ASP A 243 -14.09 3.19 10.42
C ASP A 243 -13.27 3.90 9.32
N ALA A 244 -11.99 4.21 9.57
CA ALA A 244 -11.06 4.70 8.56
C ALA A 244 -10.63 3.55 7.62
N TYR A 245 -11.58 3.03 6.82
CA TYR A 245 -11.43 1.82 6.02
C TYR A 245 -10.35 1.89 4.93
N GLN A 246 -9.98 3.09 4.50
CA GLN A 246 -8.88 3.34 3.58
C GLN A 246 -7.49 3.23 4.23
N CYS A 247 -7.44 3.23 5.57
CA CYS A 247 -6.19 3.07 6.31
C CYS A 247 -5.46 1.79 5.87
N ARG A 248 -4.14 1.89 5.66
CA ARG A 248 -3.33 0.73 5.25
C ARG A 248 -2.93 -0.20 6.40
N ARG A 249 -3.02 0.26 7.66
CA ARG A 249 -2.64 -0.49 8.88
C ARG A 249 -1.30 -1.23 8.69
N CYS A 250 -0.20 -0.50 8.56
CA CYS A 250 1.09 -1.12 8.26
C CYS A 250 1.70 -1.79 9.49
N VAL A 251 1.60 -3.12 9.57
CA VAL A 251 2.15 -3.90 10.70
C VAL A 251 3.67 -3.75 10.88
N TRP A 252 4.40 -3.44 9.80
CA TRP A 252 5.82 -3.11 9.88
C TRP A 252 6.05 -1.75 10.56
N LEU A 253 5.30 -0.71 10.18
CA LEU A 253 5.37 0.58 10.86
C LEU A 253 4.95 0.46 12.32
N ASN A 254 3.89 -0.30 12.62
CA ASN A 254 3.46 -0.60 13.98
C ASN A 254 4.63 -1.13 14.82
N ARG A 255 5.32 -2.18 14.32
CA ARG A 255 6.48 -2.75 15.02
C ARG A 255 7.63 -1.74 15.13
N LYS A 256 7.93 -1.00 14.06
CA LYS A 256 9.03 -0.02 14.04
C LYS A 256 8.86 1.08 15.08
N THR A 257 7.64 1.53 15.34
CA THR A 257 7.37 2.69 16.21
C THR A 257 6.84 2.33 17.60
N THR A 258 6.20 1.16 17.75
CA THR A 258 5.56 0.75 19.02
C THR A 258 6.09 -0.58 19.58
N LEU A 259 6.96 -1.27 18.84
CA LEU A 259 7.42 -2.65 19.10
C LEU A 259 6.33 -3.73 19.02
N GLU A 260 5.09 -3.36 18.68
CA GLU A 260 3.96 -4.27 18.56
C GLU A 260 3.45 -4.32 17.12
N VAL A 261 3.09 -5.50 16.60
CA VAL A 261 2.57 -5.63 15.22
C VAL A 261 1.10 -5.23 15.12
N ASN A 262 0.35 -5.31 16.21
CA ASN A 262 -1.10 -5.10 16.25
C ASN A 262 -1.53 -3.72 16.77
N THR A 263 -0.58 -2.90 17.22
CA THR A 263 -0.84 -1.57 17.78
C THR A 263 -0.31 -0.50 16.82
N PRO A 264 -1.19 0.31 16.20
CA PRO A 264 -0.76 1.37 15.31
C PRO A 264 -0.06 2.50 16.06
N SER A 265 0.77 3.25 15.34
CA SER A 265 1.38 4.47 15.85
C SER A 265 0.43 5.65 15.75
N HIS A 266 0.70 6.68 16.54
CA HIS A 266 -0.04 7.95 16.50
C HIS A 266 -0.08 8.53 15.08
N GLU A 267 1.06 8.53 14.38
CA GLU A 267 1.19 9.11 13.04
C GLU A 267 0.31 8.39 12.02
N GLN A 268 0.31 7.06 12.02
CA GLN A 268 -0.56 6.28 11.12
C GLN A 268 -2.04 6.54 11.41
N CYS A 269 -2.42 6.61 12.69
CA CYS A 269 -3.77 6.87 13.12
C CYS A 269 -4.24 8.26 12.68
N VAL A 270 -3.50 9.31 13.04
CA VAL A 270 -3.88 10.69 12.75
C VAL A 270 -3.95 10.94 11.25
N MET A 271 -2.96 10.49 10.47
CA MET A 271 -2.99 10.63 9.02
C MET A 271 -4.22 9.98 8.40
N ALA A 272 -4.53 8.74 8.79
CA ALA A 272 -5.69 8.04 8.27
C ALA A 272 -7.02 8.72 8.64
N HIS A 273 -7.12 9.38 9.80
CA HIS A 273 -8.34 10.12 10.15
C HIS A 273 -8.42 11.49 9.45
N ILE A 274 -7.29 12.12 9.14
CA ILE A 274 -7.28 13.31 8.26
C ILE A 274 -7.76 12.92 6.85
N GLU A 275 -7.22 11.83 6.27
CA GLU A 275 -7.69 11.28 4.99
C GLU A 275 -9.19 10.95 5.01
N ARG A 276 -9.66 10.32 6.10
CA ARG A 276 -11.08 9.97 6.29
C ARG A 276 -11.96 11.21 6.26
N ASN A 277 -11.55 12.27 6.96
CA ASN A 277 -12.31 13.52 7.05
C ASN A 277 -12.28 14.27 5.72
N ALA A 278 -11.14 14.27 5.02
CA ALA A 278 -11.04 14.81 3.66
C ALA A 278 -11.98 14.07 2.68
N ALA A 279 -12.03 12.74 2.75
CA ALA A 279 -12.96 11.92 1.97
C ALA A 279 -14.43 12.23 2.28
N CYS A 280 -14.77 12.46 3.56
CA CYS A 280 -16.10 12.90 3.98
C CYS A 280 -16.46 14.27 3.36
N GLY A 281 -15.54 15.24 3.45
CA GLY A 281 -15.71 16.55 2.85
C GLY A 281 -15.88 16.48 1.34
N LEU A 282 -15.03 15.71 0.65
CA LEU A 282 -15.10 15.50 -0.81
C LEU A 282 -16.45 14.89 -1.22
N LEU A 283 -16.91 13.83 -0.54
CA LEU A 283 -18.18 13.17 -0.84
C LEU A 283 -19.37 14.13 -0.71
N THR A 284 -19.38 14.95 0.33
CA THR A 284 -20.41 15.99 0.52
C THR A 284 -20.36 17.02 -0.61
N LYS A 285 -19.17 17.52 -0.96
CA LYS A 285 -18.98 18.52 -2.02
C LYS A 285 -19.44 17.99 -3.39
N ILE A 286 -18.99 16.81 -3.82
CA ILE A 286 -19.39 16.26 -5.13
C ILE A 286 -20.90 16.04 -5.22
N ARG A 287 -21.56 15.63 -4.11
CA ARG A 287 -23.01 15.43 -4.05
C ARG A 287 -23.82 16.73 -4.19
N THR A 288 -23.19 17.89 -4.02
CA THR A 288 -23.86 19.18 -4.32
C THR A 288 -24.05 19.41 -5.82
N HIS A 289 -23.23 18.77 -6.66
CA HIS A 289 -23.26 18.91 -8.12
C HIS A 289 -24.05 17.81 -8.84
N GLY A 290 -24.50 16.77 -8.13
CA GLY A 290 -25.25 15.67 -8.73
C GLY A 290 -25.39 14.45 -7.82
N THR A 291 -26.00 13.39 -8.34
CA THR A 291 -26.20 12.14 -7.60
C THR A 291 -24.97 11.24 -7.71
N PHE A 292 -23.96 11.52 -6.88
CA PHE A 292 -22.76 10.69 -6.78
C PHE A 292 -22.87 9.68 -5.64
N MET A 293 -22.58 8.42 -5.97
CA MET A 293 -22.52 7.30 -5.02
C MET A 293 -23.77 7.21 -4.10
N PRO A 294 -25.00 7.15 -4.65
CA PRO A 294 -26.23 7.23 -3.86
C PRO A 294 -26.38 6.08 -2.85
N ASP A 295 -25.83 4.90 -3.17
CA ASP A 295 -25.93 3.70 -2.33
C ASP A 295 -24.88 3.66 -1.20
N ARG A 296 -23.97 4.65 -1.15
CA ARG A 296 -22.91 4.68 -0.13
C ARG A 296 -23.39 5.37 1.13
N VAL A 297 -23.26 4.63 2.24
CA VAL A 297 -23.54 5.11 3.60
C VAL A 297 -22.74 6.36 3.89
N GLU A 298 -23.39 7.31 4.55
CA GLU A 298 -22.77 8.54 5.04
C GLU A 298 -21.57 8.25 5.94
N ILE A 299 -20.46 8.95 5.69
CA ILE A 299 -19.29 8.94 6.57
C ILE A 299 -19.61 9.89 7.71
N LYS A 300 -19.78 9.37 8.93
CA LYS A 300 -20.16 10.20 10.09
C LYS A 300 -19.05 11.17 10.45
N GLU A 301 -19.40 12.39 10.84
CA GLU A 301 -18.43 13.30 11.44
C GLU A 301 -17.89 12.74 12.77
N ILE A 302 -16.62 13.04 13.06
CA ILE A 302 -15.93 12.64 14.28
C ILE A 302 -15.14 13.84 14.83
N ASP A 303 -14.93 13.87 16.14
CA ASP A 303 -14.28 14.96 16.88
C ASP A 303 -12.84 14.61 17.34
N TYR A 304 -12.29 13.48 16.86
CA TYR A 304 -10.96 12.99 17.18
C TYR A 304 -10.17 12.63 15.92
N LEU A 305 -8.85 12.61 16.03
CA LEU A 305 -7.95 12.12 14.96
C LEU A 305 -7.18 10.86 15.38
N ASP A 306 -6.83 10.73 16.66
CA ASP A 306 -6.29 9.48 17.17
C ASP A 306 -7.38 8.69 17.92
N PRO A 307 -7.75 7.49 17.46
CA PRO A 307 -8.70 6.65 18.16
C PRO A 307 -8.26 6.25 19.58
N PHE A 308 -6.96 6.33 19.88
CA PHE A 308 -6.45 6.09 21.23
C PHE A 308 -6.99 7.10 22.25
N ASP A 309 -7.26 8.35 21.83
CA ASP A 309 -7.77 9.42 22.69
C ASP A 309 -9.22 9.16 23.15
N VAL A 310 -9.96 8.38 22.36
CA VAL A 310 -11.37 8.04 22.62
C VAL A 310 -11.59 6.57 22.94
N LYS A 311 -10.53 5.82 23.25
CA LYS A 311 -10.58 4.37 23.51
C LYS A 311 -11.57 3.94 24.60
N GLU A 312 -11.88 4.82 25.54
CA GLU A 312 -12.87 4.56 26.61
C GLU A 312 -14.31 4.58 26.10
N LYS A 313 -14.57 5.26 24.98
CA LYS A 313 -15.90 5.32 24.33
C LYS A 313 -16.18 4.09 23.46
N TRP A 314 -15.23 3.16 23.36
CA TRP A 314 -15.20 2.07 22.37
C TRP A 314 -15.45 0.68 22.97
#